data_AF-A0A8X6JBN4-F1
#
_entry.id   AF-A0A8X6JBN4-F1
#
_cell.length_a   1.000
_cell.length_b   1.000
_cell.length_c   1.000
_cell.angle_alpha   90.00
_cell.angle_beta   90.00
_cell.angle_gamma   90.00
#
_symmetry.space_group_name_H-M   'P 1'
#
loop_
_entity.id
_entity.type
_entity.pdbx_description
1 polymer ?
#
loop_
_entity_poly.entity_id
_entity_poly.type
_entity_poly.pdbx_seq_one_letter_code
_entity_poly.pdbx_strand_id
1 'polypeptide(L)'
;MFVIVNRSMLASPSRRRLGKHLAHVSKDLALSSKTTVHGAFNSGLSAAGFHTGSKMDRKSVTVNNMNPNIKKMEYAVRGPLVIRAAEIERELKKGEKKPFSEVIRANIGDCHAMGQKPLTFIRQVLTLCTYPALMKDDRFPDDVRKRAQDILNGCGGNSVGAYSDSAGVDIIKQHVAQYIERRDGFPANPLDIILSTGASEAVKSVLSMLNYTNNGKPS
;
A
#
# COMPACT_ATOMS: atom_id res chain seq x y z
N MET A 1 21.25 -4.66 -7.57
CA MET A 1 21.91 -4.82 -8.88
C MET A 1 20.88 -4.52 -9.95
N PHE A 2 20.97 -3.38 -10.64
CA PHE A 2 20.09 -3.05 -11.77
C PHE A 2 20.78 -3.54 -13.04
N VAL A 3 20.12 -4.38 -13.83
CA VAL A 3 20.62 -4.73 -15.17
C VAL A 3 19.96 -3.79 -16.16
N ILE A 4 20.74 -2.85 -16.69
CA ILE A 4 20.33 -2.03 -17.83
C ILE A 4 20.54 -2.89 -19.08
N VAL A 5 19.51 -3.63 -19.50
CA VAL A 5 19.57 -4.44 -20.73
C VAL A 5 19.04 -3.63 -21.90
N ASN A 6 19.83 -3.54 -22.97
CA ASN A 6 19.39 -2.98 -24.25
C ASN A 6 18.41 -3.96 -24.92
N ARG A 7 17.16 -3.52 -25.11
CA ARG A 7 16.04 -4.33 -25.62
C ARG A 7 16.22 -4.82 -27.07
N SER A 8 17.25 -4.37 -27.77
CA SER A 8 17.58 -4.85 -29.12
C SER A 8 17.91 -6.35 -29.18
N MET A 9 18.17 -7.01 -28.04
CA MET A 9 18.42 -8.47 -28.01
C MET A 9 17.18 -9.35 -27.78
N LEU A 10 15.97 -8.80 -27.59
CA LEU A 10 14.78 -9.61 -27.22
C LEU A 10 13.53 -9.40 -28.08
N ALA A 11 13.64 -8.78 -29.27
CA ALA A 11 12.47 -8.51 -30.10
C ALA A 11 12.04 -9.73 -30.95
N SER A 12 10.93 -10.37 -30.55
CA SER A 12 10.05 -11.14 -31.45
C SER A 12 8.82 -10.27 -31.82
N PRO A 13 8.34 -10.29 -33.09
CA PRO A 13 7.45 -9.25 -33.60
C PRO A 13 5.96 -9.64 -33.46
N SER A 14 5.20 -8.89 -32.66
CA SER A 14 3.73 -8.83 -32.78
C SER A 14 3.13 -7.75 -31.87
N ARG A 15 2.94 -6.52 -32.37
CA ARG A 15 1.97 -5.55 -31.82
C ARG A 15 1.26 -4.81 -32.95
N ARG A 16 -0.07 -4.98 -33.04
CA ARG A 16 -0.97 -4.10 -33.80
C ARG A 16 -1.39 -2.92 -32.92
N ARG A 17 -1.45 -1.74 -33.55
CA ARG A 17 -1.88 -0.44 -33.02
C ARG A 17 -3.37 -0.43 -32.66
N LEU A 18 -3.75 0.25 -31.59
CA LEU A 18 -5.01 1.00 -31.50
C LEU A 18 -4.79 2.20 -30.55
N GLY A 19 -5.27 3.38 -30.95
CA GLY A 19 -5.06 4.63 -30.25
C GLY A 19 -6.35 5.35 -29.87
N LYS A 20 -6.16 6.36 -29.01
CA LYS A 20 -6.98 7.56 -28.72
C LYS A 20 -8.32 7.39 -27.98
N HIS A 21 -8.44 8.13 -26.85
CA HIS A 21 -9.60 8.59 -26.04
C HIS A 21 -9.28 8.34 -24.54
N LEU A 22 -9.31 9.25 -23.57
CA LEU A 22 -9.96 10.55 -23.35
C LEU A 22 -9.10 11.40 -22.39
N ALA A 23 -9.08 12.71 -22.58
CA ALA A 23 -8.65 13.71 -21.62
C ALA A 23 -9.90 14.48 -21.19
N HIS A 24 -10.19 14.55 -19.88
CA HIS A 24 -10.95 15.60 -19.19
C HIS A 24 -11.16 15.13 -17.75
N VAL A 25 -10.68 15.92 -16.78
CA VAL A 25 -11.19 16.18 -15.41
C VAL A 25 -9.99 16.67 -14.60
N SER A 26 -9.79 17.99 -14.61
CA SER A 26 -8.90 18.69 -13.68
C SER A 26 -9.43 20.10 -13.55
N LYS A 27 -10.11 20.36 -12.44
CA LYS A 27 -10.37 21.65 -11.77
C LYS A 27 -11.59 21.44 -10.88
N ASP A 28 -11.36 21.48 -9.57
CA ASP A 28 -12.29 21.98 -8.53
C ASP A 28 -11.80 21.47 -7.17
N LEU A 29 -10.76 22.11 -6.63
CA LEU A 29 -10.48 22.10 -5.19
C LEU A 29 -9.53 23.25 -4.83
N ALA A 30 -10.01 24.48 -4.97
CA ALA A 30 -9.35 25.65 -4.41
C ALA A 30 -10.40 26.73 -4.15
N LEU A 31 -11.07 26.69 -3.00
CA LEU A 31 -11.62 27.87 -2.31
C LEU A 31 -12.23 27.45 -0.96
N SER A 32 -11.50 27.64 0.14
CA SER A 32 -12.11 27.89 1.44
C SER A 32 -11.06 28.49 2.37
N SER A 33 -11.05 29.81 2.45
CA SER A 33 -10.32 30.59 3.45
C SER A 33 -10.95 31.97 3.50
N LYS A 34 -11.72 32.27 4.55
CA LYS A 34 -11.92 33.59 5.17
C LYS A 34 -13.15 33.55 6.10
N THR A 35 -12.90 33.51 7.41
CA THR A 35 -13.81 34.13 8.38
C THR A 35 -12.97 34.89 9.39
N THR A 36 -13.08 36.21 9.31
CA THR A 36 -12.54 37.20 10.24
C THR A 36 -13.51 37.36 11.41
N VAL A 37 -13.02 37.46 12.64
CA VAL A 37 -13.81 38.00 13.76
C VAL A 37 -12.94 39.00 14.52
N HIS A 38 -13.39 40.26 14.51
CA HIS A 38 -12.84 41.36 15.32
C HIS A 38 -13.44 41.32 16.72
N GLY A 39 -12.63 41.59 17.74
CA GLY A 39 -13.08 41.86 19.10
C GLY A 39 -11.97 42.53 19.90
N ALA A 40 -12.05 43.86 20.00
CA ALA A 40 -11.17 44.67 20.83
C ALA A 40 -11.75 44.81 22.24
N PHE A 41 -10.92 44.63 23.27
CA PHE A 41 -11.18 45.12 24.62
C PHE A 41 -9.85 45.53 25.26
N ASN A 42 -9.80 46.75 25.78
CA ASN A 42 -8.61 47.38 26.34
C ASN A 42 -8.89 47.77 27.80
N SER A 43 -7.99 47.44 28.73
CA SER A 43 -7.88 48.10 30.04
C SER A 43 -6.52 47.75 30.65
N GLY A 44 -5.70 48.76 30.91
CA GLY A 44 -4.33 48.60 31.43
C GLY A 44 -4.24 48.52 32.95
N LEU A 45 -3.08 48.06 33.45
CA LEU A 45 -2.30 48.67 34.55
C LEU A 45 -0.92 47.98 34.72
N SER A 46 0.11 48.82 34.78
CA SER A 46 1.46 48.77 35.39
C SER A 46 2.27 47.47 35.66
N ALA A 47 3.45 47.43 35.03
CA ALA A 47 4.79 47.05 35.49
C ALA A 47 5.00 45.95 36.55
N ALA A 48 5.60 44.84 36.11
CA ALA A 48 6.72 44.17 36.80
C ALA A 48 7.54 43.41 35.75
N GLY A 49 8.83 43.74 35.64
CA GLY A 49 9.73 43.06 34.72
C GLY A 49 9.90 41.60 35.10
N PHE A 50 9.53 40.69 34.19
CA PHE A 50 9.91 39.29 34.24
C PHE A 50 10.35 38.84 32.86
N HIS A 51 11.62 38.43 32.81
CA HIS A 51 12.31 37.64 31.80
C HIS A 51 11.67 37.54 30.41
N THR A 52 12.28 38.26 29.47
CA THR A 52 12.16 38.03 28.04
C THR A 52 12.49 36.57 27.71
N GLY A 53 11.45 35.83 27.34
CA GLY A 53 11.52 34.64 26.50
C GLY A 53 12.20 33.44 27.14
N SER A 54 11.46 32.68 27.95
CA SER A 54 11.57 31.23 27.79
C SER A 54 11.17 30.95 26.34
N LYS A 55 12.16 30.57 25.52
CA LYS A 55 11.93 30.07 24.17
C LYS A 55 10.95 28.92 24.37
N MET A 56 9.65 29.14 24.10
CA MET A 56 8.71 28.04 24.05
C MET A 56 9.29 27.09 23.03
N ASP A 57 9.90 26.02 23.51
CA ASP A 57 10.27 24.90 22.67
C ASP A 57 8.99 24.58 21.94
N ARG A 58 8.96 24.86 20.63
CA ARG A 58 7.79 24.51 19.83
C ARG A 58 7.60 23.04 20.14
N LYS A 59 6.45 22.69 20.73
CA LYS A 59 6.03 21.29 20.98
C LYS A 59 5.76 20.63 19.63
N SER A 60 6.75 20.66 18.77
CA SER A 60 6.75 20.22 17.39
C SER A 60 7.82 19.15 17.28
N VAL A 61 7.44 18.05 16.63
CA VAL A 61 8.37 16.98 16.33
C VAL A 61 9.45 17.52 15.38
N THR A 62 10.70 17.30 15.74
CA THR A 62 11.91 17.60 14.96
C THR A 62 12.72 16.32 14.81
N VAL A 63 13.64 16.27 13.84
CA VAL A 63 14.55 15.12 13.69
C VAL A 63 15.33 14.85 14.99
N ASN A 64 15.69 15.91 15.73
CA ASN A 64 16.45 15.77 16.96
C ASN A 64 15.64 15.09 18.08
N ASN A 65 14.35 15.42 18.20
CA ASN A 65 13.48 14.91 19.27
C ASN A 65 12.61 13.69 18.89
N MET A 66 12.70 13.17 17.66
CA MET A 66 11.96 11.97 17.25
C MET A 66 12.58 10.67 17.80
N ASN A 67 11.77 9.59 17.81
CA ASN A 67 12.19 8.26 18.26
C ASN A 67 13.52 7.83 17.58
N PRO A 68 14.57 7.51 18.35
CA PRO A 68 15.88 7.15 17.80
C PRO A 68 15.85 5.88 16.93
N ASN A 69 14.91 4.96 17.15
CA ASN A 69 14.75 3.78 16.31
C ASN A 69 14.27 4.15 14.89
N ILE A 70 13.43 5.20 14.75
CA ILE A 70 13.03 5.71 13.44
C ILE A 70 14.20 6.39 12.74
N LYS A 71 15.06 7.10 13.49
CA LYS A 71 16.28 7.73 12.93
C LYS A 71 17.27 6.71 12.38
N LYS A 72 17.44 5.58 13.07
CA LYS A 72 18.37 4.51 12.69
C LYS A 72 17.82 3.57 11.61
N MET A 73 16.49 3.52 11.44
CA MET A 73 15.85 2.59 10.52
C MET A 73 16.14 2.98 9.07
N GLU A 74 16.72 2.06 8.31
CA GLU A 74 16.94 2.20 6.87
C GLU A 74 16.07 1.22 6.08
N TYR A 75 15.34 1.72 5.09
CA TYR A 75 14.56 0.90 4.17
C TYR A 75 15.07 1.06 2.74
N ALA A 76 16.10 0.28 2.39
CA ALA A 76 16.91 0.47 1.18
C ALA A 76 16.19 0.14 -0.15
N VAL A 77 14.93 -0.31 -0.12
CA VAL A 77 14.14 -0.64 -1.34
C VAL A 77 13.84 0.61 -2.19
N ARG A 78 13.93 1.81 -1.60
CA ARG A 78 13.75 3.10 -2.29
C ARG A 78 14.94 4.05 -2.13
N GLY A 79 16.16 3.49 -2.12
CA GLY A 79 17.40 4.25 -1.94
C GLY A 79 17.83 5.12 -3.14
N PRO A 80 19.05 5.68 -3.10
CA PRO A 80 19.57 6.63 -4.12
C PRO A 80 19.49 6.13 -5.57
N LEU A 81 19.67 4.83 -5.79
CA LEU A 81 19.56 4.24 -7.12
C LEU A 81 18.15 4.34 -7.71
N VAL A 82 17.11 4.20 -6.88
CA VAL A 82 15.71 4.31 -7.32
C VAL A 82 15.37 5.75 -7.69
N ILE A 83 15.92 6.71 -6.93
CA ILE A 83 15.80 8.15 -7.18
C ILE A 83 16.48 8.50 -8.50
N ARG A 84 17.73 8.07 -8.70
CA ARG A 84 18.46 8.32 -9.95
C ARG A 84 17.77 7.69 -11.15
N ALA A 85 17.24 6.47 -11.02
CA ALA A 85 16.46 5.83 -12.07
C ALA A 85 15.20 6.66 -12.44
N ALA A 86 14.53 7.29 -11.46
CA ALA A 86 13.37 8.17 -11.73
C ALA A 86 13.76 9.51 -12.37
N GLU A 87 14.97 10.02 -12.11
CA GLU A 87 15.53 11.17 -12.83
C GLU A 87 15.80 10.81 -14.28
N ILE A 88 16.48 9.69 -14.52
CA ILE A 88 16.79 9.21 -15.87
C ILE A 88 15.51 8.98 -16.69
N GLU A 89 14.45 8.43 -16.09
CA GLU A 89 13.14 8.32 -16.76
C GLU A 89 12.57 9.69 -17.17
N ARG A 90 12.77 10.74 -16.36
CA ARG A 90 12.36 12.12 -16.69
C ARG A 90 13.24 12.74 -17.77
N GLU A 91 14.55 12.51 -17.72
CA GLU A 91 15.52 12.94 -18.73
C GLU A 91 15.17 12.33 -20.11
N LEU A 92 14.93 11.02 -20.15
CA LEU A 92 14.50 10.31 -21.38
C LEU A 92 13.17 10.84 -21.93
N LYS A 93 12.19 11.14 -21.06
CA LYS A 93 10.91 11.76 -21.47
C LYS A 93 11.08 13.15 -22.07
N LYS A 94 12.11 13.90 -21.66
CA LYS A 94 12.46 15.22 -22.23
C LYS A 94 13.25 15.10 -23.54
N GLY A 95 13.59 13.89 -23.98
CA GLY A 95 14.35 13.64 -25.22
C GLY A 95 15.86 13.71 -25.05
N GLU A 96 16.38 13.66 -23.82
CA GLU A 96 17.83 13.57 -23.61
C GLU A 96 18.40 12.27 -24.18
N LYS A 97 19.51 12.37 -24.92
CA LYS A 97 20.20 11.20 -25.45
C LYS A 97 20.98 10.48 -24.34
N LYS A 98 20.62 9.24 -24.07
CA LYS A 98 21.35 8.30 -23.20
C LYS A 98 21.71 7.05 -24.01
N PRO A 99 22.66 6.19 -23.55
CA PRO A 99 23.03 4.96 -24.26
C PRO A 99 21.94 3.86 -24.25
N PHE A 100 20.73 4.16 -23.76
CA PHE A 100 19.57 3.28 -23.68
C PHE A 100 18.29 4.11 -23.86
N SER A 101 17.21 3.47 -24.27
CA SER A 101 15.92 4.12 -24.57
C SER A 101 14.92 4.12 -23.42
N GLU A 102 15.10 3.24 -22.44
CA GLU A 102 14.18 3.08 -21.31
C GLU A 102 14.92 2.60 -20.05
N VAL A 103 14.30 2.81 -18.90
CA VAL A 103 14.75 2.28 -17.61
C VAL A 103 13.91 1.06 -17.27
N ILE A 104 14.57 -0.08 -17.04
CA ILE A 104 13.91 -1.31 -16.61
C ILE A 104 14.03 -1.43 -15.08
N ARG A 105 12.89 -1.46 -14.39
CA ARG A 105 12.82 -1.56 -12.93
C ARG A 105 12.93 -3.01 -12.47
N ALA A 106 14.16 -3.50 -12.34
CA ALA A 106 14.45 -4.86 -11.84
C ALA A 106 14.69 -4.92 -10.32
N ASN A 107 14.31 -3.88 -9.57
CA ASN A 107 14.61 -3.75 -8.14
C ASN A 107 13.46 -4.10 -7.20
N ILE A 108 12.24 -4.26 -7.72
CA ILE A 108 11.05 -4.59 -6.94
C ILE A 108 10.32 -5.72 -7.66
N GLY A 109 9.87 -6.72 -6.91
CA GLY A 109 9.03 -7.81 -7.42
C GLY A 109 7.58 -7.38 -7.67
N ASP A 110 7.36 -6.37 -8.50
CA ASP A 110 6.02 -5.94 -8.94
C ASP A 110 5.68 -6.61 -10.27
N CYS A 111 5.19 -7.85 -10.19
CA CYS A 111 4.95 -8.67 -11.37
C CYS A 111 3.96 -8.03 -12.35
N HIS A 112 2.91 -7.36 -11.84
CA HIS A 112 1.93 -6.69 -12.71
C HIS A 112 2.52 -5.47 -13.41
N ALA A 113 3.32 -4.65 -12.72
CA ALA A 113 4.05 -3.55 -13.37
C ALA A 113 5.02 -4.06 -14.43
N MET A 114 5.57 -5.27 -14.25
CA MET A 114 6.44 -5.94 -15.21
C MET A 114 5.68 -6.71 -16.31
N GLY A 115 4.36 -6.56 -16.39
CA GLY A 115 3.55 -7.09 -17.50
C GLY A 115 2.96 -8.48 -17.28
N GLN A 116 3.05 -9.04 -16.07
CA GLN A 116 2.32 -10.27 -15.74
C GLN A 116 0.82 -10.01 -15.90
N LYS A 117 0.16 -10.84 -16.72
CA LYS A 117 -1.29 -10.77 -16.92
C LYS A 117 -2.00 -11.19 -15.62
N PRO A 118 -2.99 -10.43 -15.13
CA PRO A 118 -3.77 -10.85 -13.98
C PRO A 118 -4.53 -12.15 -14.23
N LEU A 119 -4.69 -12.97 -13.19
CA LEU A 119 -5.47 -14.20 -13.28
C LEU A 119 -6.97 -13.88 -13.37
N THR A 120 -7.63 -14.39 -14.42
CA THR A 120 -9.04 -14.10 -14.72
C THR A 120 -9.97 -14.49 -13.57
N PHE A 121 -9.81 -15.69 -13.02
CA PHE A 121 -10.63 -16.19 -11.92
C PHE A 121 -10.63 -15.25 -10.71
N ILE A 122 -9.45 -14.80 -10.28
CA ILE A 122 -9.31 -13.88 -9.14
C ILE A 122 -10.02 -12.55 -9.43
N ARG A 123 -9.83 -12.00 -10.64
CA ARG A 123 -10.49 -10.75 -11.05
C ARG A 123 -12.01 -10.86 -11.02
N GLN A 124 -12.55 -11.95 -11.56
CA GLN A 124 -13.98 -12.19 -11.61
C GLN A 124 -14.58 -12.36 -10.21
N VAL A 125 -13.95 -13.14 -9.32
CA VAL A 125 -14.39 -13.29 -7.92
C VAL A 125 -14.41 -11.93 -7.21
N LEU A 126 -13.34 -11.14 -7.33
CA LEU A 126 -13.26 -9.80 -6.73
C LEU A 126 -14.35 -8.86 -7.28
N THR A 127 -14.66 -8.95 -8.57
CA THR A 127 -15.76 -8.18 -9.17
C THR A 127 -17.11 -8.55 -8.58
N LEU A 128 -17.41 -9.84 -8.43
CA LEU A 128 -18.68 -10.27 -7.85
C LEU A 128 -18.77 -9.94 -6.36
N CYS A 129 -17.67 -10.01 -5.62
CA CYS A 129 -17.65 -9.60 -4.21
C CYS A 129 -17.83 -8.09 -4.02
N THR A 130 -17.26 -7.27 -4.90
CA THR A 130 -17.37 -5.79 -4.80
C THR A 130 -18.62 -5.23 -5.46
N TYR A 131 -19.23 -5.96 -6.41
CA TYR A 131 -20.50 -5.60 -7.02
C TYR A 131 -21.44 -6.81 -7.17
N PRO A 132 -22.09 -7.25 -6.06
CA PRO A 132 -22.90 -8.48 -6.04
C PRO A 132 -24.11 -8.49 -6.98
N ALA A 133 -24.56 -7.33 -7.49
CA ALA A 133 -25.64 -7.28 -8.49
C ALA A 133 -25.31 -8.06 -9.77
N LEU A 134 -24.02 -8.23 -10.10
CA LEU A 134 -23.55 -9.00 -11.25
C LEU A 134 -23.60 -10.52 -11.05
N MET A 135 -24.02 -11.02 -9.88
CA MET A 135 -24.10 -12.46 -9.63
C MET A 135 -25.10 -13.18 -10.57
N LYS A 136 -26.07 -12.44 -11.11
CA LYS A 136 -27.10 -12.96 -12.04
C LYS A 136 -26.66 -12.92 -13.50
N ASP A 137 -25.44 -12.47 -13.77
CA ASP A 137 -24.93 -12.31 -15.13
C ASP A 137 -24.32 -13.63 -15.64
N ASP A 138 -24.80 -14.10 -16.79
CA ASP A 138 -24.41 -15.37 -17.40
C ASP A 138 -22.95 -15.40 -17.88
N ARG A 139 -22.28 -14.24 -17.97
CA ARG A 139 -20.86 -14.14 -18.39
C ARG A 139 -19.89 -14.68 -17.34
N PHE A 140 -20.33 -14.83 -16.10
CA PHE A 140 -19.49 -15.39 -15.04
C PHE A 140 -19.62 -16.92 -15.01
N PRO A 141 -18.53 -17.68 -14.80
CA PRO A 141 -18.60 -19.11 -14.55
C PRO A 141 -19.26 -19.46 -13.19
N ASP A 142 -19.81 -20.67 -13.07
CA ASP A 142 -20.46 -21.14 -11.83
C ASP A 142 -19.52 -21.24 -10.63
N ASP A 143 -18.28 -21.68 -10.87
CA ASP A 143 -17.26 -21.80 -9.82
C ASP A 143 -16.85 -20.42 -9.27
N VAL A 144 -16.81 -19.38 -10.11
CA VAL A 144 -16.61 -17.99 -9.70
C VAL A 144 -17.78 -17.49 -8.85
N ARG A 145 -19.02 -17.68 -9.32
CA ARG A 145 -20.22 -17.27 -8.57
C ARG A 145 -20.28 -17.94 -7.20
N LYS A 146 -20.05 -19.26 -7.16
CA LYS A 146 -20.00 -20.03 -5.92
C LYS A 146 -18.92 -19.48 -4.98
N ARG A 147 -17.69 -19.28 -5.47
CA ARG A 147 -16.59 -18.74 -4.67
C ARG A 147 -16.92 -17.35 -4.09
N ALA A 148 -17.52 -16.47 -4.89
CA ALA A 148 -17.92 -15.15 -4.44
C ALA A 148 -19.04 -15.21 -3.39
N GLN A 149 -20.04 -16.07 -3.59
CA GLN A 149 -21.14 -16.27 -2.63
C GLN A 149 -20.63 -16.80 -1.29
N ASP A 150 -19.72 -17.79 -1.31
CA ASP A 150 -19.13 -18.35 -0.09
C ASP A 150 -18.38 -17.28 0.70
N ILE A 151 -17.64 -16.40 0.02
CA ILE A 151 -16.93 -15.27 0.66
C ILE A 151 -17.93 -14.28 1.26
N LEU A 152 -18.94 -13.85 0.48
CA LEU A 152 -19.93 -12.88 0.94
C LEU A 152 -20.69 -13.41 2.16
N ASN A 153 -21.13 -14.68 2.15
CA ASN A 153 -21.82 -15.31 3.28
C ASN A 153 -20.97 -15.35 4.56
N GLY A 154 -19.64 -15.38 4.43
CA GLY A 154 -18.72 -15.31 5.56
C GLY A 154 -18.49 -13.90 6.09
N CYS A 155 -18.93 -12.86 5.38
CA CYS A 155 -18.81 -11.47 5.80
C CYS A 155 -20.08 -10.98 6.50
N GLY A 156 -19.92 -10.09 7.49
CA GLY A 156 -21.04 -9.44 8.16
C GLY A 156 -21.96 -8.72 7.15
N GLY A 157 -23.27 -8.98 7.24
CA GLY A 157 -24.24 -8.37 6.33
C GLY A 157 -24.04 -8.70 4.84
N ASN A 158 -23.36 -9.81 4.54
CA ASN A 158 -23.02 -10.22 3.17
C ASN A 158 -22.24 -9.16 2.38
N SER A 159 -21.38 -8.40 3.06
CA SER A 159 -20.63 -7.29 2.46
C SER A 159 -19.15 -7.37 2.81
N VAL A 160 -18.29 -7.32 1.78
CA VAL A 160 -16.83 -7.22 1.96
C VAL A 160 -16.37 -5.90 2.58
N GLY A 161 -17.28 -4.94 2.77
CA GLY A 161 -17.02 -3.69 3.49
C GLY A 161 -17.25 -3.77 5.01
N ALA A 162 -17.82 -4.87 5.51
CA ALA A 162 -18.01 -5.07 6.94
C ALA A 162 -16.67 -5.39 7.63
N TYR A 163 -16.55 -5.02 8.90
CA TYR A 163 -15.44 -5.49 9.74
C TYR A 163 -15.46 -7.01 9.84
N SER A 164 -14.27 -7.62 9.82
CA SER A 164 -14.08 -9.02 10.16
C SER A 164 -13.74 -9.18 11.64
N ASP A 165 -13.77 -10.41 12.13
CA ASP A 165 -13.07 -10.75 13.37
C ASP A 165 -11.59 -10.37 13.28
N SER A 166 -10.94 -10.19 14.44
CA SER A 166 -9.58 -9.68 14.54
C SER A 166 -8.55 -10.57 13.84
N ALA A 167 -8.77 -11.89 13.81
CA ALA A 167 -7.90 -12.85 13.10
C ALA A 167 -8.23 -12.96 11.60
N GLY A 168 -9.33 -12.34 11.14
CA GLY A 168 -9.81 -12.38 9.77
C GLY A 168 -11.10 -13.19 9.58
N VAL A 169 -11.65 -13.10 8.37
CA VAL A 169 -12.91 -13.74 7.97
C VAL A 169 -12.78 -15.27 8.04
N ASP A 170 -13.70 -15.94 8.75
CA ASP A 170 -13.56 -17.35 9.10
C ASP A 170 -13.48 -18.29 7.90
N ILE A 171 -14.39 -18.14 6.92
CA ILE A 171 -14.38 -18.94 5.70
C ILE A 171 -13.06 -18.80 4.91
N ILE A 172 -12.39 -17.64 4.99
CA ILE A 172 -11.10 -17.44 4.35
C ILE A 172 -10.01 -18.21 5.10
N LYS A 173 -10.01 -18.17 6.44
CA LYS A 173 -9.07 -18.98 7.25
C LYS A 173 -9.23 -20.48 6.98
N GLN A 174 -10.47 -20.96 6.87
CA GLN A 174 -10.75 -22.36 6.50
C GLN A 174 -10.15 -22.72 5.14
N HIS A 175 -10.32 -21.87 4.13
CA HIS A 175 -9.71 -22.10 2.81
C HIS A 175 -8.18 -22.07 2.84
N VAL A 176 -7.56 -21.22 3.67
CA VAL A 176 -6.10 -21.19 3.85
C VAL A 176 -5.62 -22.49 4.50
N ALA A 177 -6.30 -22.97 5.55
CA ALA A 177 -5.98 -24.26 6.18
C ALA A 177 -6.04 -25.41 5.17
N GLN A 178 -7.15 -25.51 4.43
CA GLN A 178 -7.31 -26.53 3.39
C GLN A 178 -6.24 -26.41 2.28
N TYR A 179 -5.81 -25.20 1.95
CA TYR A 179 -4.72 -24.98 0.99
C TYR A 179 -3.39 -25.50 1.54
N ILE A 180 -3.05 -25.19 2.78
CA ILE A 180 -1.83 -25.67 3.45
C ILE A 180 -1.84 -27.20 3.52
N GLU A 181 -2.97 -27.78 3.94
CA GLU A 181 -3.13 -29.24 4.02
C GLU A 181 -2.95 -29.93 2.67
N ARG A 182 -3.55 -29.41 1.60
CA ARG A 182 -3.34 -29.96 0.25
C ARG A 182 -1.90 -29.81 -0.26
N ARG A 183 -1.21 -28.73 0.12
CA ARG A 183 0.17 -28.46 -0.28
C ARG A 183 1.15 -29.38 0.44
N ASP A 184 0.93 -29.59 1.74
CA ASP A 184 1.91 -30.23 2.64
C ASP A 184 1.57 -31.69 2.97
N GLY A 185 0.33 -32.11 2.80
CA GLY A 185 -0.16 -33.46 3.14
C GLY A 185 -0.42 -33.67 4.63
N PHE A 186 -0.46 -32.60 5.43
CA PHE A 186 -0.71 -32.65 6.88
C PHE A 186 -1.88 -31.74 7.27
N PRO A 187 -2.70 -32.11 8.26
CA PRO A 187 -3.81 -31.28 8.72
C PRO A 187 -3.34 -29.89 9.16
N ALA A 188 -4.06 -28.86 8.75
CA ALA A 188 -3.85 -27.49 9.20
C ALA A 188 -5.10 -26.98 9.94
N ASN A 189 -4.90 -26.31 11.07
CA ASN A 189 -5.99 -25.79 11.89
C ASN A 189 -6.31 -24.33 11.54
N PRO A 190 -7.56 -23.99 11.15
CA PRO A 190 -7.95 -22.60 10.89
C PRO A 190 -7.77 -21.63 12.07
N LEU A 191 -7.72 -22.14 13.31
CA LEU A 191 -7.49 -21.31 14.51
C LEU A 191 -6.04 -20.83 14.63
N ASP A 192 -5.10 -21.49 13.95
CA ASP A 192 -3.69 -21.11 13.93
C ASP A 192 -3.38 -20.09 12.81
N ILE A 193 -4.41 -19.62 12.10
CA ILE A 193 -4.28 -18.74 10.93
C ILE A 193 -4.76 -17.34 11.28
N ILE A 194 -3.88 -16.36 11.07
CA ILE A 194 -4.17 -14.93 11.21
C ILE A 194 -3.98 -14.29 9.83
N LEU A 195 -5.02 -13.64 9.32
CA LEU A 195 -4.94 -12.86 8.09
C LEU A 195 -4.32 -11.49 8.38
N SER A 196 -3.36 -11.08 7.55
CA SER A 196 -2.68 -9.80 7.67
C SER A 196 -2.75 -8.99 6.36
N THR A 197 -2.47 -7.70 6.45
CA THR A 197 -2.31 -6.79 5.30
C THR A 197 -0.96 -6.99 4.61
N GLY A 198 -0.77 -8.19 4.06
CA GLY A 198 0.48 -8.65 3.49
C GLY A 198 1.47 -9.14 4.56
N ALA A 199 2.52 -9.84 4.09
CA ALA A 199 3.51 -10.47 4.98
C ALA A 199 4.31 -9.44 5.81
N SER A 200 4.51 -8.23 5.29
CA SER A 200 5.28 -7.19 5.99
C SER A 200 4.66 -6.80 7.33
N GLU A 201 3.34 -6.68 7.42
CA GLU A 201 2.67 -6.38 8.68
C GLU A 201 2.72 -7.56 9.64
N ALA A 202 2.57 -8.80 9.15
CA ALA A 202 2.73 -10.00 9.98
C ALA A 202 4.12 -10.07 10.63
N VAL A 203 5.19 -9.81 9.86
CA VAL A 203 6.56 -9.79 10.38
C VAL A 203 6.73 -8.71 11.45
N LYS A 204 6.19 -7.50 11.22
CA LYS A 204 6.23 -6.44 12.24
C LYS A 204 5.52 -6.86 13.52
N SER A 205 4.31 -7.41 13.43
CA SER A 205 3.55 -7.87 14.60
C SER A 205 4.31 -8.94 15.39
N VAL A 206 4.88 -9.94 14.71
CA VAL A 206 5.67 -10.99 15.35
C VAL A 206 6.93 -10.42 16.01
N LEU A 207 7.67 -9.56 15.31
CA LEU A 207 8.85 -8.92 15.89
C LEU A 207 8.50 -8.03 17.08
N SER A 208 7.41 -7.26 17.01
CA SER A 208 6.95 -6.43 18.14
C SER A 208 6.53 -7.27 19.33
N MET A 209 5.92 -8.44 19.11
CA MET A 209 5.56 -9.38 20.17
C MET A 209 6.79 -9.96 20.87
N LEU A 210 7.84 -10.29 20.11
CA LEU A 210 9.07 -10.89 20.63
C LEU A 210 10.04 -9.86 21.22
N ASN A 211 10.03 -8.63 20.73
CA ASN A 211 10.95 -7.56 21.12
C ASN A 211 10.59 -6.96 22.49
N TYR A 212 10.86 -7.72 23.55
CA TYR A 212 10.75 -7.32 24.95
C TYR A 212 12.12 -7.29 25.61
N THR A 213 12.40 -6.24 26.39
CA THR A 213 13.62 -6.14 27.18
C THR A 213 13.35 -6.59 28.61
N ASN A 214 14.02 -7.65 29.06
CA ASN A 214 14.02 -8.05 30.47
C ASN A 214 15.31 -7.54 31.14
N ASN A 215 15.20 -6.70 32.16
CA ASN A 215 16.34 -6.15 32.91
C ASN A 215 17.43 -5.50 32.02
N GLY A 216 17.02 -4.80 30.95
CA GLY A 216 17.93 -4.09 30.05
C GLY A 216 18.73 -5.00 29.09
N LYS A 217 18.47 -6.31 29.06
CA LYS A 217 19.06 -7.22 28.06
C LYS A 217 18.02 -7.53 26.97
N PRO A 218 18.42 -7.54 25.68
CA PRO A 218 17.59 -8.09 24.62
C PRO A 218 17.35 -9.57 24.90
N SER A 219 16.11 -10.04 24.76
CA SER A 219 15.76 -11.47 24.70
C SER A 219 14.97 -11.73 23.44
#